data_AF-A0A1F9DVN5-F1
#
_entry.id   AF-A0A1F9DVN5-F1
#
_cell.length_a   1.000
_cell.length_b   1.000
_cell.length_c   1.000
_cell.angle_alpha   90.00
_cell.angle_beta   90.00
_cell.angle_gamma   90.00
#
_symmetry.space_group_name_H-M   'P 1'
#
loop_
_entity.id
_entity.type
_entity.pdbx_description
1 polymer ?
#
loop_
_entity_poly.entity_id
_entity_poly.type
_entity_poly.pdbx_seq_one_letter_code
_entity_poly.pdbx_strand_id
1 'polypeptide(L)'
;MKTKAHLIFPLNVLEEVDQIAGKRKRSLFIVKATQEKLERERFLRTLDETKGAWTDKHHPELRTKRDMERYLREKRSSFRKRIKRIINE
;
A
#
# COMPACT_ATOMS: atom_id res chain seq x y z
N MET A 1 -10.38 8.91 -19.89
CA MET A 1 -11.60 9.69 -20.20
C MET A 1 -12.13 10.31 -18.90
N LYS A 2 -12.62 11.56 -18.90
CA LYS A 2 -13.21 12.19 -17.70
C LYS A 2 -14.72 12.27 -17.88
N THR A 3 -15.49 12.02 -16.82
CA THR A 3 -16.96 12.12 -16.79
C THR A 3 -17.39 12.93 -15.57
N LYS A 4 -18.46 13.71 -15.71
CA LYS A 4 -19.05 14.47 -14.60
C LYS A 4 -19.99 13.58 -13.81
N ALA A 5 -19.94 13.69 -12.48
CA ALA A 5 -20.89 13.06 -11.57
C ALA A 5 -21.56 14.15 -10.72
N HIS A 6 -22.88 14.07 -10.55
CA HIS A 6 -23.62 14.93 -9.63
C HIS A 6 -23.71 14.22 -8.29
N LEU A 7 -23.15 14.84 -7.25
CA LEU A 7 -23.09 14.29 -5.89
C LEU A 7 -23.71 15.31 -4.93
N ILE A 8 -24.46 14.81 -3.96
CA ILE A 8 -25.04 15.62 -2.88
C ILE A 8 -24.11 15.55 -1.68
N PHE A 9 -23.67 16.70 -1.19
CA PHE A 9 -22.83 16.81 0.00
C PHE A 9 -23.57 17.61 1.08
N PRO A 10 -23.45 17.22 2.35
CA PRO A 10 -23.80 18.11 3.47
C PRO A 10 -23.01 19.42 3.38
N LEU A 11 -23.66 20.54 3.70
CA LEU A 11 -23.05 21.87 3.59
C LEU A 11 -21.80 22.00 4.46
N ASN A 12 -21.88 21.55 5.71
CA ASN A 12 -20.77 21.58 6.67
C ASN A 12 -19.52 20.86 6.16
N VAL A 13 -19.69 19.70 5.51
CA VAL A 13 -18.58 18.94 4.93
C VAL A 13 -17.94 19.72 3.77
N LEU A 14 -18.75 20.36 2.94
CA LEU A 14 -18.24 21.11 1.79
C LEU A 14 -17.50 22.37 2.24
N GLU A 15 -17.98 23.04 3.29
CA GLU A 15 -17.32 24.19 3.91
C GLU A 15 -15.96 23.81 4.51
N GLU A 16 -15.87 22.67 5.21
CA GLU A 16 -14.61 22.16 5.73
C GLU A 16 -13.62 21.84 4.59
N VAL A 17 -14.09 21.21 3.53
CA VAL A 17 -13.28 20.97 2.32
C VAL A 17 -12.77 22.28 1.73
N ASP A 18 -13.56 23.36 1.74
CA ASP A 18 -13.09 24.66 1.27
C ASP A 18 -12.02 25.29 2.14
N GLN A 19 -12.16 25.17 3.45
CA GLN A 19 -11.17 25.67 4.41
C GLN A 19 -9.82 24.97 4.20
N ILE A 20 -9.84 23.65 3.97
CA ILE A 20 -8.64 22.84 3.82
C ILE A 20 -8.06 22.94 2.40
N ALA A 21 -8.88 22.70 1.38
CA ALA A 21 -8.43 22.64 -0.01
C ALA A 21 -8.20 24.03 -0.60
N GLY A 22 -8.92 25.05 -0.12
CA GLY A 22 -8.96 26.38 -0.68
C GLY A 22 -9.84 26.50 -1.93
N LYS A 23 -10.02 27.74 -2.40
CA LYS A 23 -10.90 28.07 -3.54
C LYS A 23 -10.50 27.29 -4.80
N ARG A 24 -11.51 26.81 -5.54
CA ARG A 24 -11.39 26.09 -6.84
C ARG A 24 -10.67 24.74 -6.79
N LYS A 25 -10.36 24.20 -5.60
CA LYS A 25 -9.64 22.93 -5.43
C LYS A 25 -10.51 21.77 -4.93
N ARG A 26 -11.81 21.99 -4.71
CA ARG A 26 -12.77 20.96 -4.25
C ARG A 26 -12.72 19.68 -5.07
N SER A 27 -12.78 19.77 -6.40
CA SER A 27 -12.78 18.58 -7.28
C SER A 27 -11.49 17.77 -7.13
N LEU A 28 -10.34 18.44 -7.08
CA LEU A 28 -9.05 17.77 -6.89
C LEU A 28 -8.98 17.09 -5.53
N PHE A 29 -9.45 17.77 -4.47
CA PHE A 29 -9.48 17.24 -3.12
C PHE A 29 -10.34 15.98 -3.03
N ILE A 30 -11.58 16.06 -3.52
CA ILE A 30 -12.54 14.94 -3.49
C ILE A 30 -12.01 13.76 -4.30
N VAL A 31 -11.43 14.00 -5.49
CA VAL A 31 -10.84 12.93 -6.30
C VAL A 31 -9.71 12.22 -5.56
N LYS A 32 -8.78 12.97 -4.96
CA LYS A 32 -7.67 12.37 -4.18
C LYS A 32 -8.17 11.57 -2.98
N ALA A 33 -9.06 12.15 -2.18
CA ALA A 33 -9.66 11.46 -1.03
C ALA A 33 -10.40 10.18 -1.46
N THR A 34 -11.10 10.23 -2.59
CA THR A 34 -11.79 9.05 -3.15
C THR A 34 -10.78 7.99 -3.60
N GLN A 35 -9.69 8.38 -4.26
CA GLN A 35 -8.63 7.44 -4.67
C GLN A 35 -8.00 6.75 -3.46
N GLU A 36 -7.60 7.50 -2.44
CA GLU A 36 -7.03 6.97 -1.20
C GLU A 36 -7.99 6.00 -0.50
N LYS A 37 -9.28 6.36 -0.42
CA LYS A 37 -10.29 5.48 0.18
C LYS A 37 -10.45 4.20 -0.63
N LEU A 38 -10.52 4.28 -1.96
CA LEU A 38 -10.64 3.11 -2.83
C LEU A 38 -9.41 2.19 -2.74
N GLU A 39 -8.20 2.76 -2.64
CA GLU A 39 -6.97 1.98 -2.42
C GLU A 39 -7.02 1.24 -1.09
N ARG A 40 -7.43 1.93 -0.02
CA ARG A 40 -7.59 1.32 1.30
C ARG A 40 -8.60 0.17 1.30
N GLU A 41 -9.77 0.35 0.68
CA GLU A 41 -10.78 -0.71 0.60
C GLU A 41 -10.29 -1.92 -0.20
N ARG A 42 -9.62 -1.69 -1.34
CA ARG A 42 -8.99 -2.77 -2.11
C ARG A 42 -7.95 -3.52 -1.28
N PHE A 43 -7.09 -2.79 -0.55
CA PHE A 43 -6.07 -3.40 0.31
C PHE A 43 -6.69 -4.24 1.42
N LEU A 44 -7.70 -3.73 2.12
CA LEU A 44 -8.39 -4.48 3.18
C LEU A 44 -9.04 -5.76 2.63
N ARG A 45 -9.66 -5.67 1.44
CA ARG A 45 -10.22 -6.84 0.76
C ARG A 45 -9.15 -7.86 0.41
N THR A 46 -8.00 -7.43 -0.13
CA THR A 46 -6.88 -8.33 -0.39
C THR A 46 -6.38 -9.00 0.88
N LEU A 47 -6.25 -8.26 1.99
CA LEU A 47 -5.84 -8.85 3.27
C LEU A 47 -6.81 -9.92 3.77
N ASP A 48 -8.11 -9.72 3.59
CA ASP A 48 -9.12 -10.70 3.96
C ASP A 48 -9.06 -11.95 3.06
N GLU A 49 -8.99 -11.75 1.74
CA GLU A 49 -8.89 -12.83 0.74
C GLU A 49 -7.58 -13.63 0.87
N THR A 50 -6.48 -13.00 1.29
CA THR A 50 -5.16 -13.64 1.45
C THR A 50 -4.89 -14.05 2.89
N LYS A 51 -5.87 -13.96 3.78
CA LYS A 51 -5.72 -14.38 5.17
C LYS A 51 -5.36 -15.86 5.23
N GLY A 52 -4.23 -16.17 5.87
CA GLY A 52 -3.72 -17.53 5.96
C GLY A 52 -2.92 -17.99 4.73
N ALA A 53 -2.73 -17.17 3.70
CA ALA A 53 -1.77 -17.43 2.63
C ALA A 53 -0.32 -17.53 3.17
N TRP A 54 -0.07 -16.93 4.33
CA TRP A 54 1.18 -17.01 5.05
C TRP A 54 0.98 -17.70 6.40
N THR A 55 1.60 -18.87 6.59
CA THR A 55 1.59 -19.60 7.86
C THR A 55 2.97 -20.12 8.22
N ASP A 56 3.22 -20.33 9.50
CA ASP A 56 4.46 -20.93 10.01
C ASP A 56 4.71 -22.34 9.45
N LYS A 57 3.64 -23.06 9.06
CA LYS A 57 3.75 -24.37 8.41
C LYS A 57 4.31 -24.25 7.00
N HIS A 58 3.94 -23.20 6.26
CA HIS A 58 4.40 -22.96 4.90
C HIS A 58 5.74 -22.20 4.84
N HIS A 59 6.09 -21.47 5.90
CA HIS A 59 7.32 -20.67 6.01
C HIS A 59 8.08 -20.94 7.33
N PRO A 60 8.55 -22.17 7.58
CA PRO A 60 9.27 -22.51 8.81
C PRO A 60 10.56 -21.69 9.01
N GLU A 61 11.17 -21.23 7.91
CA GLU A 61 12.37 -20.39 7.91
C GLU A 61 12.14 -18.98 8.46
N LEU A 62 10.89 -18.58 8.70
CA LEU A 62 10.53 -17.26 9.25
C LEU A 62 9.81 -17.36 10.59
N ARG A 63 9.66 -18.57 11.13
CA ARG A 63 8.86 -18.87 12.33
C ARG A 63 9.41 -18.24 13.61
N THR A 64 10.73 -18.21 13.78
CA THR A 64 11.37 -17.61 14.96
C THR A 64 12.29 -16.47 14.56
N LYS A 65 12.61 -15.58 15.52
CA LYS A 65 13.59 -14.51 15.31
C LYS A 65 14.93 -15.06 14.78
N ARG A 66 15.39 -16.19 15.32
CA ARG A 66 16.65 -16.85 14.90
C ARG A 66 16.55 -17.41 13.48
N ASP A 67 15.42 -17.99 13.11
CA ASP A 67 15.18 -18.51 11.76
C ASP A 67 15.13 -17.37 10.75
N MET A 68 14.40 -16.30 11.06
CA MET A 68 14.32 -15.09 10.25
C MET A 68 15.71 -14.45 10.06
N GLU A 69 16.51 -14.34 11.12
CA GLU A 69 17.87 -13.83 11.01
C GLU A 69 18.76 -14.69 10.11
N ARG A 70 18.65 -16.03 10.20
CA ARG A 70 19.37 -16.96 9.32
C ARG A 70 18.95 -16.76 7.86
N TYR A 71 17.64 -16.76 7.60
CA TYR A 71 17.08 -16.52 6.27
C TYR A 71 17.56 -15.20 5.66
N LEU A 72 17.49 -14.10 6.43
CA LEU A 72 17.94 -12.78 5.97
C LEU A 72 19.44 -12.75 5.67
N ARG A 73 20.27 -13.37 6.50
CA ARG A 73 21.72 -13.46 6.26
C ARG A 73 22.02 -14.19 4.95
N GLU A 74 21.36 -15.32 4.70
CA GLU A 74 21.52 -16.12 3.49
C GLU A 74 21.09 -15.35 2.24
N LYS A 75 19.89 -14.75 2.25
CA LYS A 75 19.39 -13.95 1.12
C LYS A 75 20.29 -12.74 0.83
N ARG A 76 20.73 -12.01 1.86
CA ARG A 76 21.66 -10.88 1.70
C ARG A 76 23.03 -11.31 1.19
N SER A 77 23.54 -12.45 1.63
CA SER A 77 24.83 -13.00 1.16
C SER A 77 24.74 -13.40 -0.32
N SER A 78 23.69 -14.14 -0.69
CA SER A 78 23.42 -14.52 -2.08
C SER A 78 23.28 -13.31 -3.00
N PHE A 79 22.49 -12.31 -2.58
CA PHE A 79 22.32 -11.07 -3.34
C PHE A 79 23.64 -10.31 -3.53
N ARG A 80 24.44 -10.14 -2.46
CA ARG A 80 25.76 -9.50 -2.55
C ARG A 80 26.71 -10.24 -3.49
N LYS A 81 26.75 -11.58 -3.44
CA LYS A 81 27.55 -12.39 -4.37
C LYS A 81 27.13 -12.17 -5.82
N ARG A 82 25.81 -12.14 -6.09
CA ARG A 82 25.28 -11.89 -7.44
C ARG A 82 25.66 -10.50 -7.95
N ILE A 83 25.44 -9.46 -7.14
CA ILE A 83 25.80 -8.08 -7.50
C ILE A 83 27.29 -7.95 -7.78
N LYS A 84 28.16 -8.57 -6.97
CA LYS A 84 29.61 -8.56 -7.20
C LYS A 84 29.99 -9.20 -8.55
N ARG A 85 29.27 -10.24 -9.00
CA ARG A 85 29.51 -10.82 -10.34
C ARG A 85 29.14 -9.83 -11.44
N ILE A 86 27.94 -9.25 -11.36
CA ILE A 86 27.44 -8.29 -12.36
C ILE A 86 28.34 -7.04 -12.48
N ILE A 87 28.91 -6.58 -11.36
CA ILE A 87 29.79 -5.39 -11.35
C ILE A 87 31.22 -5.73 -11.85
N ASN A 88 31.63 -7.00 -11.75
CA ASN A 88 32.97 -7.45 -12.12
C ASN A 88 33.02 -8.14 -13.51
N GLU A 89 31.90 -8.20 -14.22
CA GLU A 89 31.76 -8.53 -15.65
C GLU A 89 31.74 -7.23 -16.47
#